data_AF-A0A0D2A9Y8-F1
#
_entry.id   AF-A0A0D2A9Y8-F1
#
_cell.length_a   1.000
_cell.length_b   1.000
_cell.length_c   1.000
_cell.angle_alpha   90.00
_cell.angle_beta   90.00
_cell.angle_gamma   90.00
#
_symmetry.space_group_name_H-M   'P 1'
#
loop_
_entity.id
_entity.type
_entity.pdbx_description
1 polymer ?
#
loop_
_entity_poly.entity_id
_entity_poly.type
_entity_poly.pdbx_seq_one_letter_code
_entity_poly.pdbx_strand_id
1 'polypeptide(L)'
;MVTTTTSCSVDNNDGPGGLAFSEPSKPQDRAARDLPPKSYAQALDAENNDTPKFGGKEEVDNGSAVNGNGTRRQVNGHTSSEVKKKVDDEKVLYQEHKGQNGESSLTSIKPSEEYEKSLRHSVKTAPQKEVGPGKVKKRQDTTSTSTHPAANLASGRQAGAGWQTSAIRWAPLNVPLQRRLQTLAVLWHTTTIPIFLSLFFLLCAIPLTWPLLIPYLLYIVLISEEATNGTLSRRSSWLRRSKFWSAFASYFPARLHRTVELEPTRKYIFGYHPHGIISHGAFAAFATEALGFGDLFPGITNTLLTLDTNFRVPLYREYALAMGLASVSRESIENLLSKGGHNGEGMGRAVTIVIGGARESLDAKPHSLRLVLKSRKGFVKLAIRTGADLVPVLAFGENELYEQVDSVEHPWIHKMQMVIKKAMGFTVPLFHARGIFNYDVGLLPYRRNVNVVVGRPIKVVQQGGRDGKVDEAYLDQMHQQYTDELLWLWNEYKDTFARERKGELEIVE
;
A
#
# COMPACT_ATOMS: atom_id res chain seq x y z
N MET A 1 -62.43 -19.18 -23.11
CA MET A 1 -63.78 -18.88 -23.65
C MET A 1 -64.27 -17.61 -22.99
N VAL A 2 -65.03 -16.81 -23.74
CA VAL A 2 -65.54 -15.46 -23.43
C VAL A 2 -64.53 -14.32 -23.68
N THR A 3 -64.47 -14.00 -24.97
CA THR A 3 -64.21 -12.69 -25.60
C THR A 3 -65.12 -11.57 -25.09
N THR A 4 -64.59 -10.35 -24.97
CA THR A 4 -65.22 -9.16 -25.59
C THR A 4 -64.24 -8.02 -25.85
N THR A 5 -64.23 -7.63 -27.12
CA THR A 5 -63.54 -6.55 -27.84
C THR A 5 -64.32 -5.23 -27.80
N THR A 6 -63.63 -4.08 -27.88
CA THR A 6 -63.98 -2.86 -28.68
C THR A 6 -62.82 -1.85 -28.61
N SER A 7 -62.00 -1.68 -29.67
CA SER A 7 -62.11 -0.72 -30.80
C SER A 7 -61.74 0.74 -30.42
N CYS A 8 -60.54 1.20 -30.80
CA CYS A 8 -60.22 2.06 -31.96
C CYS A 8 -60.67 3.52 -31.85
N SER A 9 -59.71 4.44 -31.86
CA SER A 9 -59.80 5.76 -32.53
C SER A 9 -58.39 6.28 -32.78
N VAL A 10 -58.11 6.55 -34.05
CA VAL A 10 -56.93 7.24 -34.59
C VAL A 10 -57.20 8.73 -34.48
N ASP A 11 -56.22 9.54 -34.06
CA ASP A 11 -56.08 10.89 -34.60
C ASP A 11 -54.65 11.45 -34.46
N ASN A 12 -54.34 12.31 -35.42
CA ASN A 12 -53.03 12.65 -35.94
C ASN A 12 -52.23 13.68 -35.12
N ASN A 13 -50.90 13.50 -35.16
CA ASN A 13 -49.88 14.50 -35.48
C ASN A 13 -50.02 15.93 -34.90
N ASP A 14 -49.18 16.26 -33.91
CA ASP A 14 -48.54 17.57 -33.77
C ASP A 14 -47.36 17.50 -32.77
N GLY A 15 -46.15 17.80 -33.24
CA GLY A 15 -45.09 18.39 -32.42
C GLY A 15 -44.83 19.81 -32.94
N PRO A 16 -44.03 20.67 -32.25
CA PRO A 16 -43.13 20.39 -31.13
C PRO A 16 -43.29 21.37 -29.94
N GLY A 17 -43.27 20.88 -28.71
CA GLY A 17 -43.37 21.77 -27.54
C GLY A 17 -43.44 21.07 -26.19
N GLY A 18 -42.57 20.08 -25.95
CA GLY A 18 -42.47 19.43 -24.64
C GLY A 18 -41.44 20.15 -23.76
N LEU A 19 -41.91 20.87 -22.75
CA LEU A 19 -41.10 21.28 -21.59
C LEU A 19 -40.40 20.05 -21.03
N ALA A 20 -39.08 19.97 -21.19
CA ALA A 20 -38.26 18.94 -20.57
C ALA A 20 -38.28 19.18 -19.05
N PHE A 21 -39.16 18.49 -18.32
CA PHE A 21 -39.06 18.43 -16.88
C PHE A 21 -37.75 17.72 -16.53
N SER A 22 -36.85 18.42 -15.84
CA SER A 22 -35.62 17.84 -15.32
C SER A 22 -35.98 16.65 -14.43
N GLU A 23 -35.38 15.51 -14.72
CA GLU A 23 -35.61 14.29 -13.97
C GLU A 23 -35.06 14.47 -12.54
N PRO A 24 -35.85 14.21 -11.48
CA PRO A 24 -35.49 14.58 -10.12
C PRO A 24 -34.16 13.92 -9.69
N SER A 25 -33.32 14.71 -9.03
CA SER A 25 -32.00 14.33 -8.55
C SER A 25 -32.02 13.73 -7.15
N LYS A 26 -33.00 14.10 -6.32
CA LYS A 26 -33.12 13.61 -4.94
C LYS A 26 -33.67 12.18 -4.89
N PRO A 27 -33.11 11.29 -4.04
CA PRO A 27 -33.53 9.88 -3.96
C PRO A 27 -35.01 9.70 -3.61
N GLN A 28 -35.54 10.54 -2.72
CA GLN A 28 -36.92 10.48 -2.26
C GLN A 28 -37.92 10.79 -3.39
N ASP A 29 -37.59 11.75 -4.26
CA ASP A 29 -38.44 12.17 -5.38
C ASP A 29 -38.38 11.20 -6.57
N ARG A 30 -37.25 10.47 -6.72
CA ARG A 30 -37.12 9.36 -7.70
C ARG A 30 -37.88 8.12 -7.25
N ALA A 31 -37.83 7.79 -5.97
CA ALA A 31 -38.60 6.69 -5.39
C ALA A 31 -40.11 6.94 -5.52
N ALA A 32 -40.57 8.18 -5.33
CA ALA A 32 -41.97 8.56 -5.57
C ALA A 32 -42.42 8.45 -7.04
N ARG A 33 -41.48 8.28 -7.97
CA ARG A 33 -41.72 8.13 -9.42
C ARG A 33 -41.28 6.78 -9.97
N ASP A 34 -40.98 5.80 -9.10
CA ASP A 34 -40.45 4.47 -9.46
C ASP A 34 -39.21 4.51 -10.39
N LEU A 35 -38.37 5.55 -10.25
CA LEU A 35 -37.15 5.71 -11.02
C LEU A 35 -35.95 5.09 -10.29
N PRO A 36 -35.03 4.40 -11.01
CA PRO A 36 -33.85 3.80 -10.40
C PRO A 36 -32.90 4.86 -9.82
N PRO A 37 -32.11 4.53 -8.78
CA PRO A 37 -31.16 5.45 -8.16
C PRO A 37 -30.03 5.80 -9.13
N LYS A 38 -29.65 7.09 -9.20
CA LYS A 38 -28.51 7.55 -10.00
C LYS A 38 -27.19 7.18 -9.31
N SER A 39 -26.19 6.86 -10.13
CA SER A 39 -24.81 6.71 -9.63
C SER A 39 -24.28 8.05 -9.13
N TYR A 40 -23.34 8.04 -8.17
CA TYR A 40 -22.79 9.26 -7.57
C TYR A 40 -22.16 10.20 -8.61
N ALA A 41 -21.51 9.66 -9.64
CA ALA A 41 -20.96 10.44 -10.75
C ALA A 41 -22.07 11.19 -11.54
N GLN A 42 -23.20 10.54 -11.79
CA GLN A 42 -24.34 11.15 -12.50
C GLN A 42 -25.10 12.18 -11.66
N ALA A 43 -25.01 12.11 -10.33
CA ALA A 43 -25.60 13.09 -9.43
C ALA A 43 -24.79 14.40 -9.40
N LEU A 44 -23.45 14.30 -9.46
CA LEU A 44 -22.54 15.45 -9.50
C LEU A 44 -22.64 16.23 -10.82
N ASP A 45 -22.82 15.53 -11.95
CA ASP A 45 -23.00 16.18 -13.26
C ASP A 45 -24.36 16.90 -13.39
N ALA A 46 -25.36 16.48 -12.62
CA ALA A 46 -26.68 17.12 -12.59
C ALA A 46 -26.68 18.42 -11.76
N GLU A 47 -25.98 18.46 -10.62
CA GLU A 47 -25.87 19.66 -9.78
C GLU A 47 -25.15 20.82 -10.48
N ASN A 48 -24.21 20.54 -11.39
CA ASN A 48 -23.49 21.57 -12.15
C ASN A 48 -24.33 22.22 -13.27
N ASN A 49 -25.43 21.59 -13.69
CA ASN A 49 -26.29 22.10 -14.76
C ASN A 49 -27.53 22.88 -14.26
N ASP A 50 -27.85 22.82 -12.96
CA ASP A 50 -29.10 23.37 -12.39
C ASP A 50 -28.91 24.64 -11.53
N THR A 51 -27.91 25.48 -11.83
CA THR A 51 -27.82 26.82 -11.20
C THR A 51 -28.50 27.90 -12.06
N PRO A 52 -29.62 28.52 -11.61
CA PRO A 52 -30.20 29.65 -12.32
C PRO A 52 -29.35 30.89 -12.08
N LYS A 53 -28.88 31.53 -13.16
CA LYS A 53 -28.37 32.91 -13.12
C LYS A 53 -29.56 33.86 -12.91
N PHE A 54 -29.64 34.50 -11.75
CA PHE A 54 -30.49 35.67 -11.55
C PHE A 54 -29.68 36.84 -10.99
N GLY A 55 -29.62 37.92 -11.76
CA GLY A 55 -29.25 39.25 -11.28
C GLY A 55 -30.50 40.02 -10.83
N GLY A 56 -30.34 40.89 -9.85
CA GLY A 56 -31.38 41.81 -9.38
C GLY A 56 -31.03 42.40 -8.02
N LYS A 57 -30.92 43.72 -7.97
CA LYS A 57 -30.78 44.53 -6.74
C LYS A 57 -32.08 44.49 -5.93
N GLU A 58 -31.97 44.52 -4.61
CA GLU A 58 -32.80 45.40 -3.75
C GLU A 58 -32.22 45.47 -2.32
N GLU A 59 -32.19 46.71 -1.80
CA GLU A 59 -31.86 47.11 -0.42
C GLU A 59 -32.94 46.65 0.57
N VAL A 60 -32.59 46.37 1.84
CA VAL A 60 -33.17 47.03 3.03
C VAL A 60 -32.24 46.86 4.24
N ASP A 61 -32.15 47.98 4.95
CA ASP A 61 -31.43 48.43 6.13
C ASP A 61 -31.62 47.63 7.45
N ASN A 62 -30.57 47.61 8.29
CA ASN A 62 -30.66 47.97 9.72
C ASN A 62 -29.26 47.99 10.38
N GLY A 63 -28.88 49.15 10.89
CA GLY A 63 -27.52 49.48 11.30
C GLY A 63 -27.18 49.45 12.78
N SER A 64 -26.20 50.32 13.11
CA SER A 64 -25.55 50.62 14.40
C SER A 64 -24.27 49.80 14.68
N ALA A 65 -23.10 50.33 15.01
CA ALA A 65 -22.57 51.69 15.18
C ALA A 65 -21.04 51.58 15.50
N VAL A 66 -20.21 52.49 14.92
CA VAL A 66 -19.07 53.23 15.56
C VAL A 66 -17.83 52.39 16.01
N ASN A 67 -16.54 52.68 15.79
CA ASN A 67 -15.61 53.76 15.34
C ASN A 67 -14.26 53.04 15.02
N GLY A 68 -13.24 53.53 14.29
CA GLY A 68 -12.94 54.81 13.64
C GLY A 68 -11.54 54.76 12.99
N ASN A 69 -11.29 55.73 12.09
CA ASN A 69 -10.03 56.25 11.49
C ASN A 69 -8.98 55.24 10.95
N GLY A 70 -8.58 55.26 9.68
CA GLY A 70 -8.21 56.38 8.80
C GLY A 70 -6.71 56.26 8.50
N THR A 71 -6.27 55.85 7.31
CA THR A 71 -5.72 56.78 6.32
C THR A 71 -5.46 56.09 4.97
N ARG A 72 -5.74 56.86 3.93
CA ARG A 72 -5.59 56.60 2.50
C ARG A 72 -4.14 56.84 2.06
N ARG A 73 -3.55 55.90 1.31
CA ARG A 73 -2.47 56.22 0.36
C ARG A 73 -2.63 55.39 -0.90
N GLN A 74 -3.20 56.02 -1.93
CA GLN A 74 -3.09 55.56 -3.31
C GLN A 74 -1.70 55.94 -3.83
N VAL A 75 -0.99 54.99 -4.42
CA VAL A 75 0.01 55.25 -5.45
C VAL A 75 -0.25 54.25 -6.58
N ASN A 76 -0.44 54.81 -7.77
CA ASN A 76 -0.73 54.10 -9.01
C ASN A 76 0.50 53.35 -9.55
N GLY A 77 0.23 52.14 -10.05
CA GLY A 77 0.60 51.74 -11.41
C GLY A 77 1.97 51.11 -11.62
N HIS A 78 2.00 49.79 -11.76
CA HIS A 78 2.49 49.15 -12.99
C HIS A 78 1.92 47.73 -13.15
N THR A 79 1.54 47.44 -14.39
CA THR A 79 0.96 46.21 -14.96
C THR A 79 1.79 44.96 -14.71
N SER A 80 1.10 43.86 -14.35
CA SER A 80 1.50 42.50 -14.72
C SER A 80 0.31 41.56 -14.56
N SER A 81 -0.40 41.35 -15.66
CA SER A 81 -1.13 40.11 -15.94
C SER A 81 -0.11 38.98 -15.85
N GLU A 82 -0.27 38.04 -14.90
CA GLU A 82 0.07 36.62 -15.08
C GLU A 82 -0.01 35.81 -13.77
N VAL A 83 -0.59 34.61 -13.91
CA VAL A 83 -0.49 33.44 -13.03
C VAL A 83 -1.19 33.53 -11.66
N LYS A 84 -2.52 33.46 -11.68
CA LYS A 84 -3.22 32.62 -10.69
C LYS A 84 -2.80 31.18 -10.95
N LYS A 85 -1.87 30.66 -10.14
CA LYS A 85 -1.52 29.23 -10.09
C LYS A 85 -2.79 28.41 -9.86
N LYS A 86 -3.28 27.78 -10.92
CA LYS A 86 -3.98 26.50 -10.86
C LYS A 86 -3.09 25.56 -10.05
N VAL A 87 -3.59 25.11 -8.91
CA VAL A 87 -3.10 23.87 -8.30
C VAL A 87 -3.73 22.76 -9.14
N ASP A 88 -2.86 21.97 -9.76
CA ASP A 88 -3.17 21.02 -10.82
C ASP A 88 -4.17 19.94 -10.39
N ASP A 89 -5.31 19.89 -11.08
CA ASP A 89 -6.02 18.63 -11.35
C ASP A 89 -5.21 17.86 -12.42
N GLU A 90 -4.12 17.20 -12.01
CA GLU A 90 -3.55 16.13 -12.83
C GLU A 90 -4.60 15.02 -12.92
N LYS A 91 -5.27 14.91 -14.07
CA LYS A 91 -6.22 13.83 -14.38
C LYS A 91 -5.50 12.49 -14.17
N VAL A 92 -5.83 11.77 -13.08
CA VAL A 92 -5.24 10.47 -12.77
C VAL A 92 -5.48 9.52 -13.94
N LEU A 93 -4.41 9.10 -14.61
CA LEU A 93 -4.47 8.20 -15.74
C LEU A 93 -4.40 6.75 -15.25
N TYR A 94 -5.35 5.92 -15.68
CA TYR A 94 -5.35 4.49 -15.40
C TYR A 94 -4.76 3.70 -16.57
N GLN A 95 -4.07 2.60 -16.26
CA GLN A 95 -3.57 1.62 -17.21
C GLN A 95 -4.30 0.30 -16.98
N GLU A 96 -4.90 -0.21 -18.05
CA GLU A 96 -5.56 -1.50 -18.09
C GLU A 96 -4.60 -2.58 -18.63
N HIS A 97 -4.45 -3.70 -17.92
CA HIS A 97 -3.73 -4.88 -18.41
C HIS A 97 -4.74 -6.00 -18.64
N LYS A 98 -4.79 -6.53 -19.86
CA LYS A 98 -5.63 -7.68 -20.18
C LYS A 98 -4.94 -8.96 -19.72
N GLY A 99 -5.69 -9.80 -19.00
CA GLY A 99 -5.28 -11.14 -18.60
C GLY A 99 -5.17 -12.09 -19.79
N GLN A 100 -4.73 -13.33 -19.53
CA GLN A 100 -4.41 -14.31 -20.57
C GLN A 100 -5.62 -14.64 -21.46
N ASN A 101 -6.82 -14.55 -20.88
CA ASN A 101 -8.07 -14.91 -21.55
C ASN A 101 -8.79 -13.70 -22.18
N GLY A 102 -8.23 -12.48 -22.06
CA GLY A 102 -8.80 -11.26 -22.62
C GLY A 102 -10.05 -10.69 -21.93
N GLU A 103 -10.71 -11.47 -21.06
CA GLU A 103 -11.91 -11.07 -20.28
C GLU A 103 -11.61 -10.42 -18.92
N SER A 104 -10.47 -10.77 -18.32
CA SER A 104 -9.98 -10.25 -17.04
C SER A 104 -9.15 -8.98 -17.27
N SER A 105 -9.51 -7.85 -16.66
CA SER A 105 -8.67 -6.65 -16.71
C SER A 105 -8.13 -6.23 -15.35
N LEU A 106 -6.85 -5.86 -15.32
CA LEU A 106 -6.22 -5.21 -14.17
C LEU A 106 -6.17 -3.72 -14.40
N THR A 107 -6.73 -2.95 -13.47
CA THR A 107 -6.57 -1.50 -13.45
C THR A 107 -5.46 -1.12 -12.48
N SER A 108 -4.50 -0.33 -12.96
CA SER A 108 -3.44 0.27 -12.14
C SER A 108 -3.27 1.74 -12.48
N ILE A 109 -2.65 2.52 -11.60
CA ILE A 109 -2.32 3.92 -11.90
C ILE A 109 -1.14 3.94 -12.86
N LYS A 110 -1.23 4.78 -13.91
CA LYS A 110 -0.18 4.92 -14.91
C LYS A 110 1.12 5.37 -14.22
N PRO A 111 2.25 4.70 -14.51
CA PRO A 111 3.56 5.15 -14.05
C PRO A 111 3.87 6.60 -14.40
N SER A 112 4.60 7.31 -13.54
CA SER A 112 5.38 8.46 -13.98
C SER A 112 6.53 8.02 -14.90
N GLU A 113 7.02 8.90 -15.78
CA GLU A 113 8.18 8.61 -16.64
C GLU A 113 9.43 8.18 -15.84
N GLU A 114 9.55 8.69 -14.62
CA GLU A 114 10.63 8.35 -13.68
C GLU A 114 10.63 6.86 -13.29
N TYR A 115 9.46 6.20 -13.27
CA TYR A 115 9.33 4.77 -13.01
C TYR A 115 9.87 3.93 -14.17
N GLU A 116 9.62 4.31 -15.43
CA GLU A 116 10.20 3.58 -16.57
C GLU A 116 11.72 3.61 -16.53
N LYS A 117 12.30 4.73 -16.10
CA LYS A 117 13.74 4.88 -15.89
C LYS A 117 14.24 3.92 -14.80
N SER A 118 13.50 3.71 -13.71
CA SER A 118 13.88 2.76 -12.66
C SER A 118 13.85 1.31 -13.15
N LEU A 119 12.86 0.92 -13.97
CA LEU A 119 12.80 -0.40 -14.62
C LEU A 119 14.00 -0.66 -15.53
N ARG A 120 14.31 0.29 -16.43
CA ARG A 120 15.41 0.15 -17.40
C ARG A 120 16.78 0.02 -16.71
N HIS A 121 16.98 0.72 -15.59
CA HIS A 121 18.21 0.60 -14.81
C HIS A 121 18.27 -0.67 -13.96
N SER A 122 17.14 -1.20 -13.47
CA SER A 122 17.10 -2.48 -12.75
C SER A 122 17.61 -3.63 -13.63
N VAL A 123 17.09 -3.71 -14.87
CA VAL A 123 17.49 -4.74 -15.84
C VAL A 123 18.98 -4.70 -16.17
N LYS A 124 19.58 -3.51 -16.33
CA LYS A 124 21.02 -3.36 -16.62
C LYS A 124 21.96 -3.73 -15.46
N THR A 125 21.46 -3.78 -14.23
CA THR A 125 22.30 -4.02 -13.04
C THR A 125 21.99 -5.35 -12.34
N ALA A 126 21.04 -6.13 -12.85
CA ALA A 126 20.73 -7.46 -12.34
C ALA A 126 21.93 -8.38 -12.61
N PRO A 127 22.42 -9.16 -11.62
CA PRO A 127 23.47 -10.13 -11.87
C PRO A 127 22.92 -11.24 -12.78
N GLN A 128 23.34 -11.27 -14.04
CA GLN A 128 23.19 -12.45 -14.88
C GLN A 128 24.04 -13.56 -14.27
N LYS A 129 23.41 -14.58 -13.67
CA LYS A 129 24.05 -15.88 -13.48
C LYS A 129 24.10 -16.54 -14.85
N GLU A 130 25.14 -16.26 -15.62
CA GLU A 130 25.51 -17.13 -16.75
C GLU A 130 26.00 -18.45 -16.15
N VAL A 131 25.15 -19.48 -16.23
CA VAL A 131 25.57 -20.87 -16.06
C VAL A 131 25.93 -21.37 -17.46
N GLY A 132 27.22 -21.46 -17.75
CA GLY A 132 27.76 -22.02 -18.99
C GLY A 132 29.10 -22.70 -18.72
N PRO A 133 29.37 -23.88 -19.30
CA PRO A 133 30.40 -24.81 -18.83
C PRO A 133 31.80 -24.34 -19.22
N GLY A 134 32.77 -24.62 -18.34
CA GLY A 134 34.12 -24.11 -18.47
C GLY A 134 34.88 -24.62 -19.68
N LYS A 135 35.85 -23.82 -20.14
CA LYS A 135 37.25 -24.22 -20.35
C LYS A 135 38.12 -23.07 -20.89
N VAL A 136 39.35 -23.07 -20.37
CA VAL A 136 40.62 -22.66 -20.99
C VAL A 136 41.01 -21.17 -20.96
N LYS A 137 42.02 -20.92 -20.12
CA LYS A 137 42.97 -19.80 -20.20
C LYS A 137 43.68 -19.79 -21.56
N LYS A 138 43.78 -18.63 -22.22
CA LYS A 138 44.93 -18.33 -23.07
C LYS A 138 45.36 -16.87 -22.90
N ARG A 139 46.67 -16.73 -22.73
CA ARG A 139 47.43 -15.53 -22.43
C ARG A 139 48.14 -15.09 -23.71
N GLN A 140 48.34 -13.78 -23.83
CA GLN A 140 49.27 -13.05 -24.71
C GLN A 140 48.94 -13.03 -26.21
N ASP A 141 48.76 -11.81 -26.73
CA ASP A 141 49.77 -11.23 -27.62
C ASP A 141 49.87 -9.71 -27.44
N THR A 142 51.12 -9.27 -27.27
CA THR A 142 51.57 -7.88 -27.26
C THR A 142 52.41 -7.68 -28.51
N THR A 143 52.07 -6.71 -29.34
CA THR A 143 53.03 -6.05 -30.24
C THR A 143 52.93 -4.55 -30.05
N SER A 144 53.99 -4.03 -29.44
CA SER A 144 54.26 -2.64 -29.13
C SER A 144 54.82 -1.90 -30.34
N THR A 145 54.55 -0.60 -30.43
CA THR A 145 55.39 0.34 -31.17
C THR A 145 55.66 1.57 -30.31
N SER A 146 56.89 2.09 -30.43
CA SER A 146 57.42 3.39 -30.00
C SER A 146 58.04 3.52 -28.58
N THR A 147 59.36 3.40 -28.61
CA THR A 147 60.43 4.19 -27.96
C THR A 147 60.07 5.49 -27.25
N HIS A 148 60.39 5.57 -25.93
CA HIS A 148 61.15 6.63 -25.25
C HIS A 148 61.57 6.14 -23.84
N PRO A 149 62.82 6.36 -23.36
CA PRO A 149 63.24 5.94 -22.03
C PRO A 149 62.90 7.04 -21.01
N ALA A 150 61.70 6.97 -20.42
CA ALA A 150 61.37 7.73 -19.23
C ALA A 150 61.88 6.99 -17.99
N ALA A 151 62.54 7.72 -17.09
CA ALA A 151 63.03 7.23 -15.81
C ALA A 151 61.99 6.34 -15.10
N ASN A 152 62.36 5.09 -14.81
CA ASN A 152 61.55 4.17 -14.02
C ASN A 152 61.46 4.67 -12.57
N LEU A 153 60.48 5.52 -12.29
CA LEU A 153 60.01 5.72 -10.93
C LEU A 153 59.36 4.39 -10.49
N ALA A 154 59.93 3.76 -9.47
CA ALA A 154 59.31 2.59 -8.83
C ALA A 154 57.99 3.03 -8.19
N SER A 155 56.89 2.87 -8.93
CA SER A 155 55.54 3.05 -8.39
C SER A 155 55.34 2.07 -7.24
N GLY A 156 54.96 2.57 -6.07
CA GLY A 156 54.44 1.75 -4.98
C GLY A 156 53.14 1.02 -5.38
N ARG A 157 52.55 0.26 -4.45
CA ARG A 157 51.27 -0.42 -4.66
C ARG A 157 50.22 0.57 -5.21
N GLN A 158 49.64 0.24 -6.35
CA GLN A 158 48.53 1.01 -6.93
C GLN A 158 47.31 0.87 -6.01
N ALA A 159 46.84 1.97 -5.43
CA ALA A 159 45.66 1.97 -4.57
C ALA A 159 44.45 1.42 -5.35
N GLY A 160 43.88 0.31 -4.85
CA GLY A 160 42.76 -0.39 -5.50
C GLY A 160 43.13 -1.55 -6.43
N ALA A 161 44.42 -1.82 -6.67
CA ALA A 161 44.83 -3.06 -7.34
C ALA A 161 44.49 -4.29 -6.46
N GLY A 162 43.62 -5.17 -6.96
CA GLY A 162 43.07 -6.32 -6.21
C GLY A 162 41.63 -6.13 -5.71
N TRP A 163 41.03 -4.95 -5.88
CA TRP A 163 39.63 -4.73 -5.48
C TRP A 163 38.63 -5.49 -6.37
N GLN A 164 39.03 -5.81 -7.60
CA GLN A 164 38.27 -6.63 -8.54
C GLN A 164 38.22 -8.13 -8.13
N THR A 165 39.13 -8.56 -7.26
CA THR A 165 39.19 -9.91 -6.67
C THR A 165 38.63 -9.96 -5.24
N SER A 166 38.12 -8.84 -4.73
CA SER A 166 37.42 -8.77 -3.43
C SER A 166 36.13 -9.58 -3.50
N ALA A 167 35.94 -10.50 -2.54
CA ALA A 167 34.68 -11.24 -2.37
C ALA A 167 33.48 -10.30 -2.09
N ILE A 168 33.76 -9.05 -1.69
CA ILE A 168 32.79 -8.01 -1.40
C ILE A 168 32.78 -7.03 -2.57
N ARG A 169 31.67 -6.96 -3.32
CA ARG A 169 31.47 -5.90 -4.32
C ARG A 169 31.01 -4.64 -3.61
N TRP A 170 31.63 -3.49 -3.91
CA TRP A 170 31.29 -2.19 -3.34
C TRP A 170 30.41 -1.38 -4.31
N ALA A 171 29.51 -0.55 -3.79
CA ALA A 171 28.71 0.34 -4.63
C ALA A 171 29.59 1.37 -5.34
N PRO A 172 29.43 1.60 -6.67
CA PRO A 172 30.20 2.62 -7.36
C PRO A 172 29.91 3.99 -6.75
N LEU A 173 30.94 4.82 -6.53
CA LEU A 173 30.78 6.14 -5.88
C LEU A 173 29.83 7.08 -6.64
N ASN A 174 29.62 6.84 -7.94
CA ASN A 174 28.72 7.61 -8.82
C ASN A 174 27.30 7.00 -8.90
N VAL A 175 26.64 6.78 -7.76
CA VAL A 175 25.20 6.45 -7.72
C VAL A 175 24.36 7.74 -7.81
N PRO A 176 23.39 7.85 -8.73
CA PRO A 176 22.48 9.01 -8.83
C PRO A 176 21.73 9.31 -7.53
N LEU A 177 21.49 10.59 -7.23
CA LEU A 177 20.78 11.04 -6.03
C LEU A 177 19.45 10.31 -5.82
N GLN A 178 18.67 10.11 -6.88
CA GLN A 178 17.41 9.38 -6.84
C GLN A 178 17.56 7.97 -6.26
N ARG A 179 18.59 7.21 -6.67
CA ARG A 179 18.83 5.86 -6.14
C ARG A 179 19.27 5.91 -4.67
N ARG A 180 19.98 6.96 -4.25
CA ARG A 180 20.35 7.17 -2.85
C ARG A 180 19.12 7.47 -2.00
N LEU A 181 18.21 8.32 -2.48
CA LEU A 181 16.94 8.61 -1.80
C LEU A 181 16.04 7.37 -1.69
N GLN A 182 15.95 6.56 -2.75
CA GLN A 182 15.26 5.26 -2.70
C GLN A 182 15.87 4.33 -1.64
N THR A 183 17.20 4.18 -1.65
CA THR A 183 17.91 3.36 -0.65
C THR A 183 17.72 3.91 0.76
N LEU A 184 17.78 5.22 0.94
CA LEU A 184 17.56 5.89 2.23
C LEU A 184 16.14 5.64 2.73
N ALA A 185 15.14 5.69 1.86
CA ALA A 185 13.75 5.47 2.23
C ALA A 185 13.51 4.02 2.72
N VAL A 186 14.07 3.04 2.02
CA VAL A 186 14.00 1.63 2.43
C VAL A 186 14.84 1.38 3.68
N LEU A 187 16.02 1.98 3.80
CA LEU A 187 16.86 1.86 4.98
C LEU A 187 16.16 2.45 6.20
N TRP A 188 15.57 3.64 6.07
CA TRP A 188 14.75 4.25 7.11
C TRP A 188 13.65 3.28 7.53
N HIS A 189 12.82 2.80 6.60
CA HIS A 189 11.74 1.87 6.94
C HIS A 189 12.23 0.61 7.68
N THR A 190 13.30 -0.02 7.19
CA THR A 190 13.87 -1.25 7.80
C THR A 190 14.56 -1.01 9.13
N THR A 191 15.05 0.21 9.40
CA THR A 191 15.77 0.56 10.64
C THR A 191 14.97 1.47 11.57
N THR A 192 13.72 1.76 11.26
CA THR A 192 12.91 2.71 12.04
C THR A 192 12.76 2.26 13.50
N ILE A 193 12.45 0.99 13.73
CA ILE A 193 12.31 0.41 15.08
C ILE A 193 13.61 0.56 15.89
N PRO A 194 14.78 0.04 15.44
CA PRO A 194 16.00 0.17 16.22
C PRO A 194 16.41 1.63 16.43
N ILE A 195 16.21 2.52 15.44
CA ILE A 195 16.50 3.96 15.60
C ILE A 195 15.66 4.56 16.73
N PHE A 196 14.34 4.36 16.73
CA PHE A 196 13.47 4.91 17.77
C PHE A 196 13.73 4.28 19.13
N LEU A 197 14.03 2.98 19.18
CA LEU A 197 14.36 2.29 20.42
C LEU A 197 15.69 2.79 21.01
N SER A 198 16.72 2.96 20.19
CA SER A 198 18.00 3.55 20.61
C SER A 198 17.82 4.98 21.09
N LEU A 199 17.01 5.78 20.39
CA LEU A 199 16.69 7.14 20.82
C LEU A 199 15.95 7.14 22.17
N PHE A 200 14.97 6.24 22.35
CA PHE A 200 14.27 6.10 23.62
C PHE A 200 15.22 5.77 24.78
N PHE A 201 16.11 4.79 24.60
CA PHE A 201 17.09 4.45 25.64
C PHE A 201 18.10 5.57 25.91
N LEU A 202 18.49 6.34 24.89
CA LEU A 202 19.30 7.54 25.06
C LEU A 202 18.56 8.59 25.92
N LEU A 203 17.26 8.80 25.69
CA LEU A 203 16.44 9.69 26.53
C LEU A 203 16.25 9.14 27.96
N CYS A 204 16.18 7.82 28.15
CA CYS A 204 16.18 7.23 29.49
C CYS A 204 17.49 7.53 30.24
N ALA A 205 18.63 7.55 29.54
CA ALA A 205 19.95 7.77 30.13
C ALA A 205 20.20 9.23 30.56
N ILE A 206 19.33 10.17 30.18
CA ILE A 206 19.44 11.60 30.50
C ILE A 206 18.39 11.95 31.57
N PRO A 207 18.76 12.17 32.85
CA PRO A 207 17.77 12.47 33.90
C PRO A 207 16.92 13.72 33.64
N LEU A 208 17.46 14.70 32.89
CA LEU A 208 16.74 15.92 32.52
C LEU A 208 15.49 15.68 31.69
N THR A 209 15.38 14.56 30.96
CA THR A 209 14.21 14.23 30.15
C THR A 209 13.14 13.45 30.90
N TRP A 210 13.43 12.98 32.12
CA TRP A 210 12.49 12.17 32.92
C TRP A 210 11.16 12.85 33.26
N PRO A 211 11.11 14.16 33.55
CA PRO A 211 9.84 14.85 33.80
C PRO A 211 8.86 14.78 32.62
N LEU A 212 9.35 14.58 31.39
CA LEU A 212 8.51 14.35 30.21
C LEU A 212 8.32 12.86 29.93
N LEU A 213 9.38 12.07 30.12
CA LEU A 213 9.39 10.65 29.78
C LEU A 213 8.50 9.81 30.70
N ILE A 214 8.50 10.08 32.01
CA ILE A 214 7.70 9.32 32.97
C ILE A 214 6.19 9.51 32.72
N PRO A 215 5.65 10.74 32.62
CA PRO A 215 4.24 10.93 32.28
C PRO A 215 3.87 10.33 30.92
N TYR A 216 4.75 10.42 29.92
CA TYR A 216 4.54 9.83 28.61
C TYR A 216 4.44 8.29 28.67
N LEU A 217 5.33 7.64 29.41
CA LEU A 217 5.28 6.18 29.61
C LEU A 217 4.03 5.75 30.39
N LEU A 218 3.66 6.50 31.44
CA LEU A 218 2.42 6.25 32.19
C LEU A 218 1.20 6.39 31.29
N TYR A 219 1.15 7.41 30.44
CA TYR A 219 0.08 7.58 29.45
C TYR A 219 -0.01 6.40 28.48
N ILE A 220 1.13 5.93 27.94
CA ILE A 220 1.15 4.78 27.04
C ILE A 220 0.60 3.53 27.72
N VAL A 221 1.05 3.24 28.94
CA VAL A 221 0.74 1.97 29.62
C VAL A 221 -0.64 1.96 30.25
N LEU A 222 -1.10 3.09 30.81
CA LEU A 222 -2.31 3.14 31.63
C LEU A 222 -3.54 3.72 30.91
N ILE A 223 -3.35 4.51 29.86
CA ILE A 223 -4.44 5.33 29.28
C ILE A 223 -4.63 5.08 27.79
N SER A 224 -3.54 4.87 27.04
CA SER A 224 -3.58 4.86 25.59
C SER A 224 -4.24 3.59 25.00
N GLU A 225 -5.36 3.77 24.32
CA GLU A 225 -6.01 2.75 23.49
C GLU A 225 -5.96 3.06 21.97
N GLU A 226 -5.09 3.99 21.54
CA GLU A 226 -5.09 4.49 20.15
C GLU A 226 -4.87 3.42 19.07
N ALA A 227 -4.18 2.33 19.41
CA ALA A 227 -3.93 1.22 18.50
C ALA A 227 -5.14 0.29 18.30
N THR A 228 -6.14 0.37 19.17
CA THR A 228 -7.31 -0.53 19.20
C THR A 228 -8.64 0.21 19.13
N ASN A 229 -8.70 1.51 19.45
CA ASN A 229 -9.97 2.23 19.61
C ASN A 229 -10.80 2.40 18.32
N GLY A 230 -10.18 2.25 17.14
CA GLY A 230 -10.82 2.32 15.82
C GLY A 230 -10.95 3.73 15.21
N THR A 231 -10.61 4.79 15.95
CA THR A 231 -10.86 6.19 15.52
C THR A 231 -9.89 6.70 14.45
N LEU A 232 -8.67 6.16 14.41
CA LEU A 232 -7.56 6.65 13.58
C LEU A 232 -7.22 8.14 13.80
N SER A 233 -7.49 8.69 15.00
CA SER A 233 -7.26 10.10 15.36
C SER A 233 -5.84 10.61 15.05
N ARG A 234 -4.84 9.71 15.16
CA ARG A 234 -3.41 10.01 14.98
C ARG A 234 -2.93 9.88 13.53
N ARG A 235 -3.75 9.34 12.62
CA ARG A 235 -3.37 9.09 11.23
C ARG A 235 -3.08 10.39 10.49
N SER A 236 -1.90 10.50 9.90
CA SER A 236 -1.48 11.67 9.13
C SER A 236 -1.56 11.40 7.62
N SER A 237 -2.53 12.04 6.96
CA SER A 237 -2.64 11.99 5.49
C SER A 237 -1.43 12.61 4.80
N TRP A 238 -0.86 13.67 5.39
CA TRP A 238 0.34 14.33 4.85
C TRP A 238 1.55 13.38 4.84
N LEU A 239 1.79 12.67 5.95
CA LEU A 239 2.92 11.74 6.05
C LEU A 239 2.76 10.61 5.04
N ARG A 240 1.56 10.01 4.94
CA ARG A 240 1.26 8.90 4.03
C ARG A 240 1.35 9.28 2.55
N ARG A 241 1.04 10.54 2.19
CA ARG A 241 1.14 11.08 0.81
C ARG A 241 2.50 11.69 0.47
N SER A 242 3.44 11.69 1.40
CA SER A 242 4.76 12.30 1.18
C SER A 242 5.53 11.60 0.05
N LYS A 243 6.30 12.39 -0.72
CA LYS A 243 7.16 11.89 -1.82
C LYS A 243 8.25 10.94 -1.33
N PHE A 244 8.53 10.92 -0.03
CA PHE A 244 9.39 9.93 0.62
C PHE A 244 8.92 8.49 0.34
N TRP A 245 7.60 8.25 0.40
CA TRP A 245 7.04 6.92 0.13
C TRP A 245 7.04 6.59 -1.36
N SER A 246 6.97 7.59 -2.25
CA SER A 246 7.22 7.37 -3.68
C SER A 246 8.64 6.87 -3.95
N ALA A 247 9.65 7.37 -3.22
CA ALA A 247 11.02 6.87 -3.29
C ALA A 247 11.13 5.43 -2.75
N PHE A 248 10.43 5.11 -1.65
CA PHE A 248 10.33 3.75 -1.11
C PHE A 248 9.75 2.78 -2.14
N ALA A 249 8.56 3.08 -2.69
CA ALA A 249 7.91 2.24 -3.70
C ALA A 249 8.75 2.08 -4.97
N SER A 250 9.44 3.15 -5.40
CA SER A 250 10.31 3.14 -6.58
C SER A 250 11.61 2.35 -6.39
N TYR A 251 11.97 1.98 -5.16
CA TYR A 251 13.09 1.07 -4.91
C TYR A 251 12.79 -0.35 -5.39
N PHE A 252 11.53 -0.79 -5.23
CA PHE A 252 11.00 -2.11 -5.60
C PHE A 252 10.22 -2.13 -6.92
N PRO A 253 10.33 -1.08 -7.73
CA PRO A 253 9.32 -0.76 -8.75
C PRO A 253 7.89 -1.27 -8.43
N ALA A 254 7.38 -0.95 -7.24
CA ALA A 254 6.14 -1.56 -6.75
C ALA A 254 4.91 -1.04 -7.50
N ARG A 255 3.90 -1.90 -7.63
CA ARG A 255 2.62 -1.63 -8.31
C ARG A 255 1.46 -2.17 -7.50
N LEU A 256 0.36 -1.42 -7.50
CA LEU A 256 -0.93 -1.86 -6.98
C LEU A 256 -1.91 -1.97 -8.15
N HIS A 257 -2.57 -3.11 -8.25
CA HIS A 257 -3.55 -3.43 -9.27
C HIS A 257 -4.86 -3.84 -8.60
N ARG A 258 -5.99 -3.42 -9.17
CA ARG A 258 -7.32 -3.90 -8.79
C ARG A 258 -7.91 -4.71 -9.95
N THR A 259 -8.56 -5.83 -9.65
CA THR A 259 -9.33 -6.59 -10.64
C THR A 259 -10.73 -6.04 -10.84
N VAL A 260 -11.33 -5.47 -9.80
CA VAL A 260 -12.68 -4.89 -9.82
C VAL A 260 -12.76 -3.65 -8.95
N GLU A 261 -13.80 -2.85 -9.19
CA GLU A 261 -14.20 -1.78 -8.29
C GLU A 261 -14.79 -2.34 -7.00
N LEU A 262 -14.51 -1.67 -5.88
CA LEU A 262 -15.06 -1.98 -4.58
C LEU A 262 -16.02 -0.87 -4.17
N GLU A 263 -17.23 -1.26 -3.75
CA GLU A 263 -18.26 -0.33 -3.29
C GLU A 263 -17.82 0.36 -1.98
N PRO A 264 -17.82 1.70 -1.89
CA PRO A 264 -17.45 2.41 -0.66
C PRO A 264 -18.52 2.29 0.45
N THR A 265 -19.65 1.64 0.16
CA THR A 265 -20.74 1.39 1.10
C THR A 265 -20.55 0.11 1.92
N ARG A 266 -19.52 -0.69 1.61
CA ARG A 266 -19.23 -1.96 2.28
C ARG A 266 -18.04 -1.82 3.24
N LYS A 267 -17.85 -2.85 4.05
CA LYS A 267 -16.68 -3.06 4.93
C LYS A 267 -15.81 -4.14 4.33
N TYR A 268 -14.49 -4.06 4.49
CA TYR A 268 -13.58 -5.02 3.86
C TYR A 268 -12.47 -5.51 4.80
N ILE A 269 -12.14 -6.80 4.67
CA ILE A 269 -10.90 -7.38 5.18
C ILE A 269 -10.06 -7.83 3.98
N PHE A 270 -8.99 -7.09 3.71
CA PHE A 270 -7.99 -7.44 2.71
C PHE A 270 -7.02 -8.46 3.33
N GLY A 271 -6.96 -9.66 2.77
CA GLY A 271 -5.98 -10.67 3.16
C GLY A 271 -4.77 -10.63 2.23
N TYR A 272 -3.64 -10.15 2.72
CA TYR A 272 -2.39 -10.01 1.96
C TYR A 272 -1.53 -11.28 2.02
N HIS A 273 -1.09 -11.73 0.84
CA HIS A 273 -0.25 -12.91 0.63
C HIS A 273 0.83 -12.64 -0.43
N PRO A 274 2.05 -13.18 -0.30
CA PRO A 274 2.61 -13.75 0.92
C PRO A 274 3.06 -12.63 1.87
N HIS A 275 3.35 -12.95 3.12
CA HIS A 275 4.01 -12.06 4.07
C HIS A 275 5.42 -11.68 3.58
N GLY A 276 6.13 -12.62 2.95
CA GLY A 276 7.58 -12.49 2.77
C GLY A 276 8.26 -12.25 4.11
N ILE A 277 9.44 -11.61 4.10
CA ILE A 277 10.17 -11.39 5.36
C ILE A 277 9.58 -10.19 6.15
N ILE A 278 9.33 -9.05 5.47
CA ILE A 278 8.90 -7.79 6.10
C ILE A 278 7.60 -7.23 5.47
N SER A 279 7.07 -7.84 4.40
CA SER A 279 5.86 -7.36 3.70
C SER A 279 5.99 -5.93 3.16
N HIS A 280 7.08 -5.63 2.43
CA HIS A 280 7.33 -4.30 1.86
C HIS A 280 6.23 -3.88 0.88
N GLY A 281 5.69 -4.83 0.09
CA GLY A 281 4.59 -4.56 -0.82
C GLY A 281 3.30 -4.19 -0.07
N ALA A 282 3.00 -4.85 1.05
CA ALA A 282 1.85 -4.52 1.88
C ALA A 282 1.98 -3.11 2.45
N PHE A 283 3.17 -2.76 2.94
CA PHE A 283 3.43 -1.42 3.46
C PHE A 283 3.28 -0.35 2.36
N ALA A 284 3.91 -0.55 1.20
CA ALA A 284 3.81 0.38 0.07
C ALA A 284 2.35 0.57 -0.39
N ALA A 285 1.59 -0.52 -0.52
CA ALA A 285 0.23 -0.51 -1.05
C ALA A 285 -0.83 -0.02 -0.06
N PHE A 286 -0.72 -0.41 1.21
CA PHE A 286 -1.83 -0.31 2.17
C PHE A 286 -1.56 0.62 3.35
N ALA A 287 -0.28 0.89 3.69
CA ALA A 287 0.07 1.86 4.72
C ALA A 287 0.32 3.26 4.16
N THR A 288 0.84 3.37 2.94
CA THR A 288 1.15 4.66 2.29
C THR A 288 0.18 4.97 1.15
N GLU A 289 0.26 6.18 0.58
CA GLU A 289 -0.42 6.52 -0.68
C GLU A 289 0.54 6.47 -1.89
N ALA A 290 1.72 5.87 -1.75
CA ALA A 290 2.73 5.85 -2.81
C ALA A 290 2.29 5.09 -4.07
N LEU A 291 1.41 4.11 -3.92
CA LEU A 291 0.81 3.33 -5.00
C LEU A 291 -0.63 3.77 -5.34
N GLY A 292 -1.09 4.88 -4.74
CA GLY A 292 -2.40 5.49 -4.97
C GLY A 292 -3.58 4.61 -4.58
N PHE A 293 -3.55 4.03 -3.37
CA PHE A 293 -4.68 3.26 -2.84
C PHE A 293 -5.98 4.05 -2.90
N GLY A 294 -5.97 5.31 -2.43
CA GLY A 294 -7.15 6.17 -2.44
C GLY A 294 -7.70 6.48 -3.83
N ASP A 295 -6.87 6.40 -4.87
CA ASP A 295 -7.28 6.64 -6.26
C ASP A 295 -7.84 5.37 -6.92
N LEU A 296 -7.40 4.18 -6.48
CA LEU A 296 -7.91 2.89 -6.94
C LEU A 296 -9.19 2.45 -6.21
N PHE A 297 -9.33 2.83 -4.95
CA PHE A 297 -10.45 2.48 -4.07
C PHE A 297 -11.04 3.74 -3.43
N PRO A 298 -11.63 4.64 -4.24
CA PRO A 298 -12.17 5.91 -3.74
C PRO A 298 -13.25 5.67 -2.70
N GLY A 299 -13.23 6.48 -1.63
CA GLY A 299 -14.16 6.36 -0.52
C GLY A 299 -13.87 5.20 0.44
N ILE A 300 -12.83 4.39 0.22
CA ILE A 300 -12.42 3.34 1.16
C ILE A 300 -11.22 3.81 1.98
N THR A 301 -11.34 3.77 3.31
CA THR A 301 -10.25 4.06 4.24
C THR A 301 -9.67 2.74 4.77
N ASN A 302 -8.54 2.33 4.21
CA ASN A 302 -7.82 1.13 4.64
C ASN A 302 -6.83 1.39 5.78
N THR A 303 -6.69 0.42 6.68
CA THR A 303 -5.73 0.39 7.80
C THR A 303 -4.89 -0.89 7.72
N LEU A 304 -3.57 -0.78 7.52
CA LEU A 304 -2.68 -1.94 7.58
C LEU A 304 -2.44 -2.33 9.05
N LEU A 305 -2.63 -3.61 9.36
CA LEU A 305 -2.50 -4.12 10.72
C LEU A 305 -1.13 -4.74 10.97
N THR A 306 -0.61 -4.54 12.18
CA THR A 306 0.66 -5.10 12.63
C THR A 306 0.58 -5.61 14.06
N LEU A 307 1.61 -6.31 14.51
CA LEU A 307 1.76 -6.83 15.88
C LEU A 307 1.50 -5.74 16.94
N ASP A 308 0.72 -6.09 17.96
CA ASP A 308 0.36 -5.21 19.08
C ASP A 308 1.60 -4.62 19.79
N THR A 309 2.68 -5.41 19.89
CA THR A 309 3.95 -5.02 20.51
C THR A 309 4.55 -3.75 19.89
N ASN A 310 4.31 -3.49 18.59
CA ASN A 310 4.78 -2.26 17.94
C ASN A 310 4.21 -0.99 18.60
N PHE A 311 3.01 -1.07 19.17
CA PHE A 311 2.36 0.06 19.83
C PHE A 311 2.72 0.18 21.32
N ARG A 312 3.63 -0.68 21.80
CA ARG A 312 4.21 -0.59 23.15
C ARG A 312 5.63 -0.04 23.13
N VAL A 313 6.25 0.08 21.95
CA VAL A 313 7.60 0.66 21.79
C VAL A 313 7.49 2.19 21.79
N PRO A 314 8.03 2.89 22.80
CA PRO A 314 7.95 4.35 22.87
C PRO A 314 8.62 5.01 21.66
N LEU A 315 8.11 6.18 21.26
CA LEU A 315 8.47 6.95 20.05
C LEU A 315 8.12 6.26 18.72
N TYR A 316 8.40 4.96 18.59
CA TYR A 316 8.02 4.19 17.39
C TYR A 316 6.51 4.07 17.26
N ARG A 317 5.80 3.88 18.39
CA ARG A 317 4.33 3.85 18.44
C ARG A 317 3.71 5.06 17.74
N GLU A 318 4.22 6.26 17.99
CA GLU A 318 3.71 7.52 17.47
C GLU A 318 3.92 7.60 15.97
N TYR A 319 5.07 7.14 15.50
CA TYR A 319 5.35 6.99 14.07
C TYR A 319 4.39 5.97 13.42
N ALA A 320 4.20 4.79 14.02
CA ALA A 320 3.30 3.77 13.51
C ALA A 320 1.83 4.26 13.43
N LEU A 321 1.35 4.93 14.48
CA LEU A 321 0.02 5.53 14.52
C LEU A 321 -0.11 6.69 13.52
N ALA A 322 0.92 7.51 13.34
CA ALA A 322 0.94 8.57 12.34
C ALA A 322 0.88 8.02 10.91
N MET A 323 1.51 6.86 10.66
CA MET A 323 1.34 6.11 9.41
C MET A 323 -0.05 5.50 9.23
N GLY A 324 -0.91 5.55 10.25
CA GLY A 324 -2.24 4.96 10.23
C GLY A 324 -2.22 3.44 10.35
N LEU A 325 -1.19 2.86 10.98
CA LEU A 325 -1.16 1.45 11.34
C LEU A 325 -1.97 1.21 12.62
N ALA A 326 -2.50 0.00 12.77
CA ALA A 326 -3.22 -0.42 13.97
C ALA A 326 -2.86 -1.84 14.41
N SER A 327 -3.30 -2.23 15.61
CA SER A 327 -3.08 -3.58 16.14
C SER A 327 -3.87 -4.62 15.33
N VAL A 328 -3.27 -5.80 15.09
CA VAL A 328 -3.96 -6.94 14.47
C VAL A 328 -4.85 -7.71 15.44
N SER A 329 -5.06 -7.19 16.65
CA SER A 329 -5.96 -7.79 17.64
C SER A 329 -7.41 -7.82 17.17
N ARG A 330 -8.17 -8.82 17.64
CA ARG A 330 -9.61 -8.94 17.35
C ARG A 330 -10.36 -7.66 17.69
N GLU A 331 -10.10 -7.09 18.86
CA GLU A 331 -10.75 -5.87 19.34
C GLU A 331 -10.48 -4.68 18.40
N SER A 332 -9.23 -4.50 17.96
CA SER A 332 -8.88 -3.43 17.03
C SER A 332 -9.61 -3.60 15.70
N ILE A 333 -9.64 -4.83 15.16
CA ILE A 333 -10.35 -5.13 13.90
C ILE A 333 -11.85 -4.83 14.03
N GLU A 334 -12.50 -5.31 15.10
CA GLU A 334 -13.92 -5.06 15.35
C GLU A 334 -14.19 -3.55 15.49
N ASN A 335 -13.38 -2.80 16.23
CA ASN A 335 -13.51 -1.35 16.37
C ASN A 335 -13.26 -0.59 15.06
N LEU A 336 -12.25 -0.96 14.28
CA LEU A 336 -11.93 -0.32 12.99
C LEU A 336 -13.03 -0.51 11.95
N LEU A 337 -13.74 -1.63 12.00
CA LEU A 337 -14.83 -2.00 11.09
C LEU A 337 -16.22 -1.61 11.62
N SER A 338 -16.35 -1.12 12.86
CA SER A 338 -17.64 -0.70 13.44
C SER A 338 -17.72 0.80 13.75
N LYS A 339 -16.60 1.54 13.64
CA LYS A 339 -16.55 2.97 13.95
C LYS A 339 -16.04 3.80 12.78
N GLY A 340 -16.56 5.01 12.67
CA GLY A 340 -16.18 5.96 11.61
C GLY A 340 -16.71 5.53 10.25
N GLY A 341 -16.01 5.88 9.18
CA GLY A 341 -16.55 5.69 7.84
C GLY A 341 -17.69 6.67 7.53
N HIS A 342 -18.28 6.54 6.35
CA HIS A 342 -19.25 7.53 5.82
C HIS A 342 -20.54 7.62 6.63
N ASN A 343 -20.94 6.56 7.33
CA ASN A 343 -22.14 6.52 8.18
C ASN A 343 -21.83 6.49 9.69
N GLY A 344 -20.56 6.60 10.09
CA GLY A 344 -20.14 6.46 11.50
C GLY A 344 -20.09 5.02 12.03
N GLU A 345 -20.60 4.03 11.29
CA GLU A 345 -20.72 2.61 11.69
C GLU A 345 -19.81 1.66 10.86
N GLY A 346 -18.77 2.22 10.25
CA GLY A 346 -17.76 1.47 9.52
C GLY A 346 -17.95 1.42 8.00
N MET A 347 -18.95 2.09 7.42
CA MET A 347 -19.13 2.14 5.97
C MET A 347 -17.90 2.73 5.27
N GLY A 348 -17.32 1.99 4.31
CA GLY A 348 -16.09 2.39 3.62
C GLY A 348 -14.83 2.15 4.45
N ARG A 349 -14.90 1.39 5.55
CA ARG A 349 -13.71 0.98 6.30
C ARG A 349 -13.16 -0.32 5.77
N ALA A 350 -11.83 -0.38 5.72
CA ALA A 350 -11.09 -1.57 5.37
C ALA A 350 -9.95 -1.80 6.35
N VAL A 351 -9.62 -3.06 6.58
CA VAL A 351 -8.38 -3.47 7.23
C VAL A 351 -7.60 -4.41 6.34
N THR A 352 -6.27 -4.30 6.35
CA THR A 352 -5.38 -5.23 5.66
C THR A 352 -4.64 -6.08 6.67
N ILE A 353 -4.73 -7.39 6.52
CA ILE A 353 -4.09 -8.38 7.37
C ILE A 353 -3.12 -9.19 6.53
N VAL A 354 -1.87 -9.26 6.96
CA VAL A 354 -0.89 -10.17 6.37
C VAL A 354 -1.06 -11.56 7.01
N ILE A 355 -1.72 -12.48 6.30
CA ILE A 355 -2.30 -13.68 6.91
C ILE A 355 -1.25 -14.71 7.35
N GLY A 356 -0.23 -14.94 6.51
CA GLY A 356 0.81 -15.95 6.78
C GLY A 356 1.64 -15.65 8.04
N GLY A 357 1.78 -14.37 8.38
CA GLY A 357 2.46 -13.90 9.59
C GLY A 357 3.90 -14.40 9.73
N ALA A 358 4.35 -14.52 10.97
CA ALA A 358 5.70 -14.96 11.30
C ALA A 358 6.04 -16.40 10.87
N ARG A 359 5.04 -17.28 10.67
CA ARG A 359 5.29 -18.66 10.23
C ARG A 359 5.69 -18.67 8.76
N GLU A 360 4.95 -17.94 7.93
CA GLU A 360 5.25 -17.84 6.50
C GLU A 360 6.54 -17.06 6.23
N SER A 361 6.83 -16.02 7.03
CA SER A 361 8.07 -15.25 6.89
C SER A 361 9.34 -16.08 7.17
N LEU A 362 9.22 -17.12 8.00
CA LEU A 362 10.29 -18.07 8.28
C LEU A 362 10.50 -19.12 7.18
N ASP A 363 9.55 -19.29 6.26
CA ASP A 363 9.65 -20.24 5.13
C ASP A 363 9.77 -19.52 3.78
N ALA A 364 9.95 -18.19 3.80
CA ALA A 364 9.98 -17.34 2.61
C ALA A 364 11.23 -17.61 1.76
N LYS A 365 11.03 -18.23 0.59
CA LYS A 365 12.09 -18.56 -0.36
C LYS A 365 11.84 -17.89 -1.71
N PRO A 366 12.86 -17.27 -2.32
CA PRO A 366 12.73 -16.69 -3.66
C PRO A 366 12.21 -17.71 -4.69
N HIS A 367 11.35 -17.25 -5.59
CA HIS A 367 10.76 -18.03 -6.68
C HIS A 367 9.81 -19.16 -6.24
N SER A 368 9.45 -19.19 -4.96
CA SER A 368 8.53 -20.17 -4.37
C SER A 368 7.44 -19.43 -3.61
N LEU A 369 6.20 -19.88 -3.74
CA LEU A 369 5.05 -19.26 -3.09
C LEU A 369 4.29 -20.31 -2.28
N ARG A 370 4.61 -20.39 -0.99
CA ARG A 370 3.99 -21.31 -0.03
C ARG A 370 3.23 -20.49 0.98
N LEU A 371 1.91 -20.60 0.97
CA LEU A 371 1.01 -19.78 1.78
C LEU A 371 0.51 -20.54 3.01
N VAL A 372 0.81 -20.03 4.20
CA VAL A 372 0.31 -20.55 5.47
C VAL A 372 -1.14 -20.07 5.62
N LEU A 373 -2.08 -20.84 5.06
CA LEU A 373 -3.49 -20.43 4.98
C LEU A 373 -4.48 -21.54 5.39
N LYS A 374 -4.11 -22.82 5.26
CA LYS A 374 -5.06 -23.94 5.45
C LYS A 374 -5.71 -23.93 6.82
N SER A 375 -4.94 -23.65 7.88
CA SER A 375 -5.45 -23.58 9.26
C SER A 375 -5.90 -22.17 9.69
N ARG A 376 -5.66 -21.14 8.87
CA ARG A 376 -5.84 -19.73 9.25
C ARG A 376 -7.26 -19.23 8.99
N LYS A 377 -8.24 -19.70 9.77
CA LYS A 377 -9.66 -19.29 9.61
C LYS A 377 -10.06 -18.06 10.44
N GLY A 378 -9.16 -17.54 11.28
CA GLY A 378 -9.47 -16.45 12.23
C GLY A 378 -9.95 -15.15 11.57
N PHE A 379 -9.34 -14.75 10.45
CA PHE A 379 -9.73 -13.53 9.73
C PHE A 379 -11.09 -13.69 9.04
N VAL A 380 -11.40 -14.89 8.52
CA VAL A 380 -12.72 -15.24 7.96
C VAL A 380 -13.79 -15.18 9.05
N LYS A 381 -13.48 -15.71 10.25
CA LYS A 381 -14.38 -15.63 11.40
C LYS A 381 -14.66 -14.17 11.82
N LEU A 382 -13.66 -13.29 11.73
CA LEU A 382 -13.85 -11.86 11.99
C LEU A 382 -14.68 -11.17 10.89
N ALA A 383 -14.45 -11.51 9.63
CA ALA A 383 -15.26 -11.02 8.50
C ALA A 383 -16.74 -11.35 8.71
N ILE A 384 -17.05 -12.61 9.06
CA ILE A 384 -18.41 -13.06 9.35
C ILE A 384 -19.02 -12.32 10.53
N ARG A 385 -18.27 -12.10 11.62
CA ARG A 385 -18.80 -11.36 12.79
C ARG A 385 -19.09 -9.90 12.50
N THR A 386 -18.25 -9.27 11.69
CA THR A 386 -18.33 -7.84 11.38
C THR A 386 -19.16 -7.53 10.15
N GLY A 387 -19.52 -8.54 9.34
CA GLY A 387 -20.18 -8.35 8.05
C GLY A 387 -19.27 -7.66 7.02
N ALA A 388 -17.97 -7.83 7.14
CA ALA A 388 -16.99 -7.30 6.19
C ALA A 388 -16.72 -8.32 5.09
N ASP A 389 -16.67 -7.86 3.84
CA ASP A 389 -16.35 -8.69 2.70
C ASP A 389 -14.86 -9.05 2.69
N LEU A 390 -14.56 -10.29 2.30
CA LEU A 390 -13.19 -10.78 2.23
C LEU A 390 -12.59 -10.43 0.87
N VAL A 391 -11.43 -9.81 0.85
CA VAL A 391 -10.74 -9.42 -0.39
C VAL A 391 -9.37 -10.11 -0.42
N PRO A 392 -9.16 -11.13 -1.27
CA PRO A 392 -7.87 -11.76 -1.41
C PRO A 392 -6.90 -10.82 -2.14
N VAL A 393 -5.68 -10.70 -1.62
CA VAL A 393 -4.62 -9.89 -2.22
C VAL A 393 -3.37 -10.75 -2.40
N LEU A 394 -2.85 -10.79 -3.62
CA LEU A 394 -1.66 -11.56 -3.97
C LEU A 394 -0.54 -10.65 -4.48
N ALA A 395 0.62 -10.71 -3.83
CA ALA A 395 1.79 -9.93 -4.15
C ALA A 395 2.87 -10.79 -4.80
N PHE A 396 3.05 -10.61 -6.11
CA PHE A 396 4.12 -11.24 -6.87
C PHE A 396 5.41 -10.46 -6.66
N GLY A 397 6.53 -11.13 -6.34
CA GLY A 397 7.82 -10.47 -6.13
C GLY A 397 8.22 -10.23 -4.66
N GLU A 398 7.30 -10.47 -3.71
CA GLU A 398 7.54 -10.21 -2.28
C GLU A 398 8.60 -11.15 -1.68
N ASN A 399 8.59 -12.43 -2.06
CA ASN A 399 9.56 -13.42 -1.57
C ASN A 399 10.96 -13.24 -2.19
N GLU A 400 11.06 -12.51 -3.30
CA GLU A 400 12.29 -12.24 -4.04
C GLU A 400 13.08 -11.07 -3.44
N LEU A 401 12.53 -10.37 -2.45
CA LEU A 401 13.16 -9.21 -1.81
C LEU A 401 14.32 -9.59 -0.89
N TYR A 402 14.40 -10.83 -0.44
CA TYR A 402 15.42 -11.30 0.49
C TYR A 402 15.84 -12.73 0.16
N GLU A 403 17.08 -13.07 0.46
CA GLU A 403 17.53 -14.47 0.52
C GLU A 403 17.55 -14.89 1.99
N GLN A 404 16.75 -15.90 2.31
CA GLN A 404 16.72 -16.43 3.65
C GLN A 404 17.94 -17.34 3.89
N VAL A 405 18.61 -17.15 5.03
CA VAL A 405 19.65 -18.07 5.47
C VAL A 405 18.96 -19.27 6.10
N ASP A 406 19.28 -20.48 5.63
CA ASP A 406 18.66 -21.69 6.15
C ASP A 406 19.07 -21.88 7.62
N SER A 407 18.14 -21.64 8.54
CA SER A 407 18.41 -21.60 9.98
C SER A 407 18.73 -22.99 10.58
N VAL A 408 18.51 -24.05 9.79
CA VAL A 408 18.88 -25.43 10.13
C VAL A 408 20.40 -25.62 10.26
N GLU A 409 21.20 -24.75 9.65
CA GLU A 409 22.67 -24.86 9.68
C GLU A 409 23.30 -24.32 10.99
N HIS A 410 22.54 -23.62 11.85
CA HIS A 410 23.08 -22.94 13.03
C HIS A 410 22.23 -23.10 14.32
N PRO A 411 22.48 -24.17 15.11
CA PRO A 411 21.70 -24.51 16.31
C PRO A 411 21.63 -23.43 17.40
N TRP A 412 22.64 -22.57 17.51
CA TRP A 412 22.70 -21.49 18.51
C TRP A 412 21.75 -20.34 18.15
N ILE A 413 21.62 -20.02 16.86
CA ILE A 413 20.75 -18.94 16.40
C ILE A 413 19.28 -19.37 16.51
N HIS A 414 18.99 -20.63 16.19
CA HIS A 414 17.66 -21.23 16.42
C HIS A 414 17.26 -21.15 17.90
N LYS A 415 18.17 -21.47 18.85
CA LYS A 415 17.90 -21.31 20.29
C LYS A 415 17.61 -19.87 20.69
N MET A 416 18.37 -18.89 20.18
CA MET A 416 18.13 -17.47 20.44
C MET A 416 16.79 -16.99 19.85
N GLN A 417 16.45 -17.41 18.63
CA GLN A 417 15.15 -17.12 18.01
C GLN A 417 13.99 -17.67 18.84
N MET A 418 14.14 -18.87 19.41
CA MET A 418 13.12 -19.46 20.27
C MET A 418 12.96 -18.74 21.61
N VAL A 419 14.04 -18.18 22.17
CA VAL A 419 13.97 -17.30 23.35
C VAL A 419 13.26 -15.99 23.01
N ILE A 420 13.60 -15.35 21.89
CA ILE A 420 12.94 -14.11 21.42
C ILE A 420 11.47 -14.37 21.11
N LYS A 421 11.14 -15.49 20.47
CA LYS A 421 9.75 -15.94 20.25
C LYS A 421 8.98 -16.07 21.55
N LYS A 422 9.60 -16.69 22.58
CA LYS A 422 8.98 -16.90 23.89
C LYS A 422 8.79 -15.58 24.66
N ALA A 423 9.70 -14.61 24.48
CA ALA A 423 9.64 -13.31 25.16
C ALA A 423 8.72 -12.30 24.46
N MET A 424 8.73 -12.24 23.13
CA MET A 424 8.04 -11.21 22.34
C MET A 424 6.81 -11.71 21.57
N GLY A 425 6.54 -13.02 21.56
CA GLY A 425 5.41 -13.62 20.85
C GLY A 425 5.60 -13.75 19.32
N PHE A 426 6.72 -13.29 18.77
CA PHE A 426 7.08 -13.43 17.36
C PHE A 426 8.57 -13.78 17.18
N THR A 427 8.89 -14.52 16.12
CA THR A 427 10.26 -14.85 15.73
C THR A 427 10.83 -13.77 14.83
N VAL A 428 12.07 -13.35 15.08
CA VAL A 428 12.82 -12.52 14.12
C VAL A 428 13.43 -13.46 13.08
N PRO A 429 13.01 -13.42 11.80
CA PRO A 429 13.65 -14.22 10.76
C PRO A 429 15.11 -13.75 10.59
N LEU A 430 16.02 -14.71 10.44
CA LEU A 430 17.39 -14.44 10.06
C LEU A 430 17.43 -14.43 8.53
N PHE A 431 17.77 -13.30 7.95
CA PHE A 431 17.84 -13.15 6.51
C PHE A 431 19.11 -12.43 6.13
N HIS A 432 19.60 -12.76 4.94
CA HIS A 432 20.74 -12.12 4.34
C HIS A 432 20.24 -11.24 3.20
N ALA A 433 20.49 -9.95 3.33
CA ALA A 433 20.19 -8.97 2.31
C ALA A 433 21.46 -8.20 1.98
N ARG A 434 21.31 -7.05 1.34
CA ARG A 434 22.41 -6.21 0.94
C ARG A 434 22.91 -5.31 2.08
N GLY A 435 24.21 -5.06 2.17
CA GLY A 435 24.80 -4.06 3.05
C GLY A 435 24.52 -2.62 2.64
N ILE A 436 24.62 -1.71 3.61
CA ILE A 436 24.58 -0.26 3.37
C ILE A 436 25.77 0.16 2.48
N PHE A 437 26.90 -0.55 2.59
CA PHE A 437 28.13 -0.27 1.83
C PHE A 437 28.62 -1.42 0.92
N ASN A 438 28.05 -2.62 1.00
CA ASN A 438 28.43 -3.75 0.15
C ASN A 438 27.21 -4.45 -0.49
N TYR A 439 27.45 -5.28 -1.51
CA TYR A 439 26.40 -6.05 -2.18
C TYR A 439 26.04 -7.35 -1.42
N ASP A 440 26.90 -7.77 -0.50
CA ASP A 440 27.00 -9.18 -0.12
C ASP A 440 26.78 -9.45 1.38
N VAL A 441 26.46 -8.48 2.26
CA VAL A 441 25.94 -8.70 3.64
C VAL A 441 25.21 -7.46 4.22
N GLY A 442 23.91 -7.54 4.50
CA GLY A 442 23.19 -6.54 5.32
C GLY A 442 21.66 -6.60 5.35
N LEU A 443 21.03 -5.48 5.72
CA LEU A 443 19.59 -5.35 6.03
C LEU A 443 18.73 -4.85 4.85
N LEU A 444 19.36 -4.39 3.77
CA LEU A 444 18.67 -3.73 2.66
C LEU A 444 18.16 -4.78 1.66
N PRO A 445 16.85 -4.85 1.36
CA PRO A 445 16.30 -5.84 0.44
C PRO A 445 16.81 -5.67 -0.99
N TYR A 446 16.69 -6.72 -1.80
CA TYR A 446 16.97 -6.66 -3.23
C TYR A 446 15.95 -5.77 -3.96
N ARG A 447 16.42 -5.08 -5.01
CA ARG A 447 15.59 -4.26 -5.89
C ARG A 447 14.88 -5.15 -6.91
N ARG A 448 13.79 -5.79 -6.52
CA ARG A 448 12.95 -6.62 -7.39
C ARG A 448 11.57 -6.00 -7.51
N ASN A 449 10.91 -6.27 -8.64
CA ASN A 449 9.57 -5.78 -8.94
C ASN A 449 8.57 -6.42 -7.97
N VAL A 450 7.68 -5.63 -7.38
CA VAL A 450 6.56 -6.12 -6.56
C VAL A 450 5.24 -5.70 -7.18
N ASN A 451 4.43 -6.67 -7.62
CA ASN A 451 3.10 -6.44 -8.18
C ASN A 451 2.03 -6.97 -7.22
N VAL A 452 1.34 -6.06 -6.54
CA VAL A 452 0.25 -6.37 -5.61
C VAL A 452 -1.06 -6.34 -6.39
N VAL A 453 -1.75 -7.48 -6.45
CA VAL A 453 -3.03 -7.64 -7.14
C VAL A 453 -4.14 -7.86 -6.13
N VAL A 454 -5.09 -6.94 -6.10
CA VAL A 454 -6.31 -7.03 -5.28
C VAL A 454 -7.38 -7.76 -6.08
N GLY A 455 -7.86 -8.87 -5.54
CA GLY A 455 -8.87 -9.74 -6.14
C GLY A 455 -10.30 -9.29 -5.93
N ARG A 456 -11.24 -10.14 -6.35
CA ARG A 456 -12.68 -9.89 -6.22
C ARG A 456 -13.14 -10.02 -4.77
N PRO A 457 -14.07 -9.18 -4.30
CA PRO A 457 -14.61 -9.31 -2.95
C PRO A 457 -15.52 -10.54 -2.86
N ILE A 458 -15.37 -11.30 -1.79
CA ILE A 458 -16.28 -12.39 -1.41
C ILE A 458 -17.28 -11.82 -0.43
N LYS A 459 -18.54 -11.80 -0.84
CA LYS A 459 -19.62 -11.20 -0.05
C LYS A 459 -19.89 -12.05 1.19
N VAL A 460 -19.82 -11.41 2.34
CA VAL A 460 -20.05 -12.06 3.64
C VAL A 460 -21.39 -11.61 4.21
N VAL A 461 -22.18 -12.59 4.66
CA VAL A 461 -23.39 -12.36 5.44
C VAL A 461 -23.00 -12.38 6.92
N GLN A 462 -23.34 -11.30 7.62
CA GLN A 462 -22.97 -11.16 9.03
C GLN A 462 -23.66 -12.23 9.88
N GLN A 463 -22.90 -12.92 10.74
CA GLN A 463 -23.43 -13.86 11.75
C GLN A 463 -22.89 -13.56 13.14
N GLY A 464 -23.54 -14.11 14.15
CA GLY A 464 -23.01 -14.15 15.52
C GLY A 464 -23.38 -13.00 16.44
N GLY A 465 -24.41 -12.21 16.11
CA GLY A 465 -25.06 -11.17 16.95
C GLY A 465 -24.55 -10.98 18.39
N ARG A 466 -25.37 -11.28 19.40
CA ARG A 466 -24.96 -11.17 20.83
C ARG A 466 -24.16 -12.39 21.33
N ASP A 467 -24.39 -13.56 20.75
CA ASP A 467 -23.84 -14.83 21.26
C ASP A 467 -22.45 -15.17 20.68
N GLY A 468 -21.97 -14.39 19.70
CA GLY A 468 -20.65 -14.55 19.08
C GLY A 468 -20.45 -15.83 18.27
N LYS A 469 -21.47 -16.68 18.15
CA LYS A 469 -21.39 -17.97 17.45
C LYS A 469 -21.41 -17.78 15.94
N VAL A 470 -20.42 -18.34 15.28
CA VAL A 470 -20.32 -18.41 13.82
C VAL A 470 -20.55 -19.86 13.45
N ASP A 471 -21.38 -20.10 12.44
CA ASP A 471 -21.55 -21.45 11.91
C ASP A 471 -20.25 -21.94 11.28
N GLU A 472 -19.75 -23.09 11.73
CA GLU A 472 -18.47 -23.64 11.26
C GLU A 472 -18.56 -24.11 9.80
N ALA A 473 -19.73 -24.57 9.33
CA ALA A 473 -19.91 -24.93 7.93
C ALA A 473 -19.84 -23.69 7.01
N TYR A 474 -20.50 -22.60 7.40
CA TYR A 474 -20.39 -21.32 6.69
C TYR A 474 -18.96 -20.74 6.75
N LEU A 475 -18.28 -20.83 7.89
CA LEU A 475 -16.88 -20.42 8.03
C LEU A 475 -15.98 -21.15 7.02
N ASP A 476 -16.15 -22.46 6.91
CA ASP A 476 -15.36 -23.30 6.02
C ASP A 476 -15.67 -23.02 4.55
N GLN A 477 -16.94 -22.78 4.22
CA GLN A 477 -17.35 -22.34 2.89
C GLN A 477 -16.69 -21.01 2.49
N MET A 478 -16.72 -20.01 3.37
CA MET A 478 -16.10 -18.70 3.11
C MET A 478 -14.58 -18.79 2.99
N HIS A 479 -13.93 -19.62 3.81
CA HIS A 479 -12.49 -19.86 3.72
C HIS A 479 -12.11 -20.59 2.43
N GLN A 480 -12.93 -21.54 1.97
CA GLN A 480 -12.73 -22.21 0.68
C GLN A 480 -12.87 -21.23 -0.49
N GLN A 481 -13.92 -20.41 -0.52
CA GLN A 481 -14.09 -19.38 -1.55
C GLN A 481 -12.92 -18.38 -1.58
N TYR A 482 -12.41 -18.00 -0.41
CA TYR A 482 -11.23 -17.15 -0.28
C TYR A 482 -9.99 -17.80 -0.88
N THR A 483 -9.81 -19.08 -0.62
CA THR A 483 -8.72 -19.88 -1.17
C THR A 483 -8.83 -20.04 -2.69
N ASP A 484 -10.03 -20.30 -3.20
CA ASP A 484 -10.29 -20.46 -4.63
C ASP A 484 -10.02 -19.16 -5.40
N GLU A 485 -10.42 -18.01 -4.85
CA GLU A 485 -10.12 -16.69 -5.44
C GLU A 485 -8.62 -16.35 -5.42
N LEU A 486 -7.87 -16.75 -4.39
CA LEU A 486 -6.41 -16.63 -4.39
C LEU A 486 -5.75 -17.51 -5.45
N LEU A 487 -6.22 -18.75 -5.61
CA LEU A 487 -5.73 -19.66 -6.66
C LEU A 487 -6.08 -19.13 -8.04
N TRP A 488 -7.25 -18.50 -8.20
CA TRP A 488 -7.62 -17.83 -9.44
C TRP A 488 -6.67 -16.68 -9.76
N LEU A 489 -6.38 -15.78 -8.80
CA LEU A 489 -5.39 -14.70 -8.97
C LEU A 489 -4.01 -15.23 -9.38
N TRP A 490 -3.56 -16.31 -8.76
CA TRP A 490 -2.30 -16.94 -9.12
C TRP A 490 -2.33 -17.46 -10.55
N ASN A 491 -3.33 -18.28 -10.91
CA ASN A 491 -3.42 -18.89 -12.22
C ASN A 491 -3.52 -17.85 -13.34
N GLU A 492 -4.25 -16.77 -13.11
CA GLU A 492 -4.44 -15.71 -14.10
C GLU A 492 -3.16 -14.90 -14.37
N TYR A 493 -2.36 -14.62 -13.32
CA TYR A 493 -1.27 -13.65 -13.42
C TYR A 493 0.14 -14.22 -13.23
N LYS A 494 0.30 -15.52 -12.93
CA LYS A 494 1.62 -16.14 -12.70
C LYS A 494 2.56 -16.04 -13.90
N ASP A 495 2.09 -16.19 -15.14
CA ASP A 495 3.00 -16.08 -16.30
C ASP A 495 3.32 -14.62 -16.66
N THR A 496 2.53 -13.67 -16.15
CA THR A 496 2.80 -12.24 -16.31
C THR A 496 3.84 -11.78 -15.29
N PHE A 497 3.62 -12.08 -14.00
CA PHE A 497 4.41 -11.50 -12.90
C PHE A 497 5.39 -12.47 -12.23
N ALA A 498 5.20 -13.79 -12.33
CA ALA A 498 6.07 -14.83 -11.74
C ALA A 498 6.70 -15.73 -12.81
N ARG A 499 7.36 -15.10 -13.80
CA ARG A 499 8.04 -15.79 -14.91
C ARG A 499 9.19 -16.70 -14.49
N GLU A 500 9.85 -16.36 -13.38
CA GLU A 500 11.00 -17.09 -12.85
C GLU A 500 10.61 -18.09 -11.75
N ARG A 501 9.32 -18.44 -11.62
CA ARG A 501 8.85 -19.36 -10.58
C ARG A 501 9.48 -20.75 -10.70
N LYS A 502 9.75 -21.38 -9.55
CA LYS A 502 10.25 -22.76 -9.46
C LYS A 502 9.14 -23.79 -9.23
N GLY A 503 7.95 -23.34 -8.89
CA GLY A 503 6.79 -24.17 -8.61
C GLY A 503 5.49 -23.37 -8.67
N GLU A 504 4.38 -24.07 -8.51
CA GLU A 504 3.06 -23.47 -8.39
C GLU A 504 2.80 -23.00 -6.95
N LEU A 505 1.76 -22.20 -6.76
CA LEU A 505 1.34 -21.76 -5.43
C LEU A 505 0.90 -22.98 -4.59
N GLU A 506 1.51 -23.13 -3.43
CA GLU A 506 1.16 -24.17 -2.46
C GLU A 506 0.44 -23.57 -1.26
N ILE A 507 -0.68 -24.15 -0.86
CA ILE A 507 -1.36 -23.78 0.39
C ILE A 507 -0.98 -24.80 1.45
N VAL A 508 -0.27 -24.33 2.46
CA VAL A 508 0.31 -25.14 3.54
C VAL A 508 -0.37 -24.83 4.88
N GLU A 509 -0.02 -25.62 5.89
CA GLU A 509 -0.66 -25.64 7.21
C GLU A 509 -0.44 -24.39 8.06
#